data_AF-A0A655AP21-F1
#
_entry.id   AF-A0A655AP21-F1
#
_cell.length_a   1.000
_cell.length_b   1.000
_cell.length_c   1.000
_cell.angle_alpha   90.00
_cell.angle_beta   90.00
_cell.angle_gamma   90.00
#
_symmetry.space_group_name_H-M   'P 1'
#
loop_
_entity.id
_entity.type
_entity.pdbx_description
1 polymer ?
#
loop_
_entity_poly.entity_id
_entity_poly.type
_entity_poly.pdbx_seq_one_letter_code
_entity_poly.pdbx_strand_id
1 'polypeptide(L)'
;MWSTNDGVISAAFGLARARSAEGDRVGAVRTLDEVPPTSRHFTTARLTSAVTLLSGRSTSEVTEEQIRDAARRVEALPPTEPRVLQIRALVLGGALDWLKDNKASTNHILGFPFTSHGLRLGVEASLRSLARVAPTQRHRYTLVDMANKVRPTSTF
;
A
#
# COMPACT_ATOMS: atom_id res chain seq x y z
N MET A 1 -13.83 4.14 -33.36
CA MET A 1 -13.88 3.30 -32.14
C MET A 1 -12.52 3.39 -31.44
N TRP A 2 -12.55 3.41 -30.11
CA TRP A 2 -11.60 4.04 -29.19
C TRP A 2 -10.31 3.20 -28.98
N SER A 3 -9.29 3.41 -29.83
CA SER A 3 -7.92 2.87 -29.62
C SER A 3 -6.95 3.90 -29.05
N THR A 4 -7.45 5.06 -28.63
CA THR A 4 -6.61 6.12 -28.05
C THR A 4 -6.05 5.64 -26.71
N ASN A 5 -4.71 5.54 -26.65
CA ASN A 5 -3.85 5.64 -25.46
C ASN A 5 -3.29 4.40 -24.72
N ASP A 6 -3.30 3.17 -25.24
CA ASP A 6 -2.51 2.10 -24.60
C ASP A 6 -0.98 2.41 -24.59
N GLY A 7 -0.48 3.05 -25.65
CA GLY A 7 0.92 3.49 -25.74
C GLY A 7 1.27 4.62 -24.77
N VAL A 8 0.38 5.60 -24.61
CA VAL A 8 0.56 6.72 -23.66
C VAL A 8 0.49 6.24 -22.21
N ILE A 9 -0.40 5.30 -21.91
CA ILE A 9 -0.47 4.69 -20.57
C ILE A 9 0.81 3.89 -20.28
N SER A 10 1.27 3.08 -21.23
CA SER A 10 2.52 2.32 -21.08
C SER A 10 3.73 3.25 -20.86
N ALA A 11 3.76 4.39 -21.57
CA ALA A 11 4.76 5.43 -21.37
C ALA A 11 4.66 6.06 -19.97
N ALA A 12 3.45 6.30 -19.45
CA ALA A 12 3.24 6.81 -18.09
C ALA A 12 3.83 5.87 -17.02
N PHE A 13 3.60 4.55 -17.13
CA PHE A 13 4.23 3.57 -16.23
C PHE A 13 5.75 3.47 -16.41
N GLY A 14 6.26 3.63 -17.64
CA GLY A 14 7.70 3.70 -17.92
C GLY A 14 8.35 4.90 -17.24
N LEU A 15 7.77 6.08 -17.43
CA LEU A 15 8.23 7.35 -16.85
C LEU A 15 8.14 7.33 -15.32
N ALA A 16 7.07 6.77 -14.75
CA ALA A 16 6.95 6.62 -13.30
C ALA A 16 8.07 5.73 -12.72
N ARG A 17 8.45 4.65 -13.41
CA ARG A 17 9.58 3.80 -12.99
C ARG A 17 10.92 4.53 -13.06
N ALA A 18 11.16 5.29 -14.14
CA ALA A 18 12.38 6.08 -14.28
C ALA A 18 12.52 7.13 -13.17
N ARG A 19 11.46 7.93 -12.95
CA ARG A 19 11.42 8.93 -11.86
C ARG A 19 11.62 8.29 -10.49
N SER A 20 11.00 7.13 -10.24
CA SER A 20 11.18 6.41 -8.98
C SER A 20 12.61 5.90 -8.80
N ALA A 21 13.30 5.49 -9.87
CA ALA A 21 14.69 5.04 -9.81
C ALA A 21 15.67 6.20 -9.54
N GLU A 22 15.32 7.41 -9.99
CA GLU A 22 16.06 8.65 -9.73
C GLU A 22 15.72 9.27 -8.36
N GLY A 23 14.81 8.66 -7.59
CA GLY A 23 14.38 9.15 -6.27
C GLY A 23 13.21 10.16 -6.31
N ASP A 24 12.81 10.63 -7.50
CA ASP A 24 11.63 11.49 -7.73
C ASP A 24 10.32 10.70 -7.65
N ARG A 25 9.99 10.24 -6.45
CA ARG A 25 8.78 9.45 -6.19
C ARG A 25 7.51 10.32 -6.27
N VAL A 26 7.61 11.61 -5.94
CA VAL A 26 6.49 12.56 -6.08
C VAL A 26 6.13 12.73 -7.55
N GLY A 27 7.12 12.95 -8.41
CA GLY A 27 6.92 13.02 -9.85
C GLY A 27 6.45 11.69 -10.45
N ALA A 28 6.91 10.54 -9.92
CA ALA A 28 6.40 9.23 -10.33
C ALA A 28 4.90 9.06 -10.03
N VAL A 29 4.48 9.44 -8.82
CA VAL A 29 3.06 9.41 -8.40
C VAL A 29 2.22 10.37 -9.23
N ARG A 30 2.72 11.58 -9.50
CA ARG A 30 2.03 12.54 -10.37
C ARG A 30 1.81 11.99 -11.78
N THR A 31 2.80 11.31 -12.36
CA THR A 31 2.63 10.65 -13.67
C THR A 31 1.53 9.59 -13.63
N LEU A 32 1.47 8.79 -12.56
CA LEU A 32 0.44 7.75 -12.43
C LEU A 32 -0.95 8.35 -12.17
N ASP A 33 -1.02 9.56 -11.60
CA ASP A 33 -2.26 10.28 -11.40
C ASP A 33 -2.89 10.81 -12.70
N GLU A 34 -2.09 10.99 -13.75
CA GLU A 34 -2.55 11.39 -15.09
C GLU A 34 -3.32 10.27 -15.82
N VAL A 35 -3.29 9.02 -15.31
CA VAL A 35 -4.07 7.93 -15.87
C VAL A 35 -5.57 8.20 -15.66
N PRO A 36 -6.39 8.29 -16.74
CA PRO A 36 -7.80 8.63 -16.61
C PRO A 36 -8.61 7.56 -15.85
N PRO A 37 -9.64 7.94 -15.06
CA PRO A 37 -10.54 7.01 -14.39
C PRO A 37 -11.28 6.04 -15.31
N THR A 38 -11.47 6.40 -16.58
CA THR A 38 -12.10 5.56 -17.61
C THR A 38 -11.20 4.45 -18.14
N SER A 39 -9.90 4.46 -17.80
CA SER A 39 -8.95 3.45 -18.25
C SER A 39 -9.04 2.17 -17.42
N ARG A 40 -8.94 1.01 -18.09
CA ARG A 40 -8.74 -0.30 -17.43
C ARG A 40 -7.48 -0.36 -16.56
N HIS A 41 -6.51 0.52 -16.79
CA HIS A 41 -5.26 0.58 -16.03
C HIS A 41 -5.34 1.51 -14.81
N PHE A 42 -6.46 2.20 -14.60
CA PHE A 42 -6.62 3.15 -13.50
C PHE A 42 -6.37 2.52 -12.12
N THR A 43 -7.02 1.39 -11.82
CA THR A 43 -6.82 0.68 -10.55
C THR A 43 -5.35 0.27 -10.36
N THR A 44 -4.73 -0.25 -11.42
CA THR A 44 -3.30 -0.61 -11.40
C THR A 44 -2.43 0.62 -11.13
N ALA A 45 -2.70 1.76 -11.77
CA ALA A 45 -1.94 3.00 -11.55
C ALA A 45 -2.06 3.51 -10.11
N ARG A 46 -3.26 3.44 -9.52
CA ARG A 46 -3.51 3.82 -8.12
C ARG A 46 -2.76 2.91 -7.14
N LEU A 47 -2.80 1.61 -7.36
CA LEU A 47 -2.04 0.63 -6.56
C LEU A 47 -0.54 0.83 -6.71
N THR A 48 -0.04 1.01 -7.94
CA THR A 48 1.38 1.27 -8.19
C THR A 48 1.82 2.55 -7.49
N SER A 49 1.01 3.62 -7.51
CA SER A 49 1.33 4.87 -6.80
C SER A 49 1.50 4.64 -5.30
N ALA A 50 0.60 3.88 -4.67
CA ALA A 50 0.69 3.56 -3.25
C ALA A 50 1.97 2.75 -2.93
N VAL A 51 2.34 1.80 -3.80
CA VAL A 51 3.59 1.04 -3.67
C VAL A 51 4.81 1.94 -3.84
N THR A 52 4.82 2.83 -4.84
CA THR A 52 5.94 3.75 -5.12
C THR A 52 6.18 4.74 -3.97
N LEU A 53 5.13 5.13 -3.23
CA LEU A 53 5.27 5.98 -2.05
C LEU A 53 6.02 5.29 -0.90
N LEU A 54 5.85 3.97 -0.78
CA LEU A 54 6.30 3.18 0.38
C LEU A 54 7.52 2.31 0.09
N SER A 55 7.79 1.97 -1.17
CA SER A 55 8.88 1.07 -1.57
C SER A 55 10.21 1.81 -1.69
N GLY A 56 11.30 1.14 -1.27
CA GLY A 56 12.67 1.63 -1.49
C GLY A 56 13.08 2.84 -0.64
N ARG A 57 12.46 3.01 0.53
CA ARG A 57 12.84 4.02 1.54
C ARG A 57 13.29 3.34 2.82
N SER A 58 14.27 3.94 3.50
CA SER A 58 14.41 3.76 4.95
C SER A 58 13.16 4.34 5.62
N THR A 59 12.69 3.75 6.71
CA THR A 59 11.53 4.24 7.50
C THR A 59 11.67 5.72 7.88
N SER A 60 12.91 6.21 7.99
CA SER A 60 13.28 7.60 8.27
C SER A 60 13.01 8.60 7.12
N GLU A 61 12.89 8.14 5.87
CA GLU A 61 12.63 9.01 4.71
C GLU A 61 11.15 9.15 4.37
N VAL A 62 10.28 8.34 4.98
CA VAL A 62 8.83 8.35 4.73
C VAL A 62 8.18 9.37 5.65
N THR A 63 7.35 10.26 5.11
CA THR A 63 6.55 11.20 5.93
C THR A 63 5.18 10.63 6.28
N GLU A 64 4.56 11.11 7.37
CA GLU A 64 3.18 10.75 7.73
C GLU A 64 2.21 11.02 6.58
N GLU A 65 2.39 12.15 5.88
CA GLU A 65 1.57 12.55 4.73
C GLU A 65 1.64 11.53 3.58
N GLN A 66 2.82 10.99 3.28
CA GLN A 66 2.98 9.98 2.23
C GLN A 66 2.31 8.65 2.60
N ILE A 67 2.38 8.27 3.87
CA ILE A 67 1.66 7.09 4.39
C ILE A 67 0.14 7.30 4.28
N ARG A 68 -0.35 8.49 4.62
CA ARG A 68 -1.76 8.87 4.48
C ARG A 68 -2.20 8.89 3.02
N ASP A 69 -1.37 9.40 2.11
CA ASP A 69 -1.62 9.39 0.68
C ASP A 69 -1.74 7.98 0.13
N ALA A 70 -0.84 7.09 0.53
CA ALA A 70 -0.91 5.69 0.18
C ALA A 70 -2.20 5.04 0.74
N ALA A 71 -2.58 5.34 1.99
CA ALA A 71 -3.81 4.84 2.59
C ALA A 71 -5.07 5.31 1.84
N ARG A 72 -5.21 6.62 1.57
CA ARG A 72 -6.35 7.20 0.84
C ARG A 72 -6.52 6.57 -0.54
N ARG A 73 -5.42 6.37 -1.27
CA ARG A 73 -5.43 5.73 -2.59
C ARG A 73 -5.93 4.29 -2.54
N VAL A 74 -5.65 3.57 -1.45
CA VAL A 74 -6.08 2.18 -1.25
C VAL A 74 -7.52 2.09 -0.75
N GLU A 75 -7.98 3.03 0.08
CA GLU A 75 -9.38 3.10 0.55
C GLU A 75 -10.37 3.37 -0.58
N ALA A 76 -9.96 4.12 -1.59
CA ALA A 76 -10.80 4.41 -2.75
C ALA A 76 -11.03 3.19 -3.66
N LEU A 77 -10.30 2.08 -3.46
CA LEU A 77 -10.39 0.90 -4.30
C LEU A 77 -11.32 -0.16 -3.69
N PRO A 78 -12.12 -0.85 -4.51
CA PRO A 78 -13.03 -1.87 -4.01
C PRO A 78 -12.25 -3.08 -3.46
N PRO A 79 -12.74 -3.72 -2.38
CA PRO A 79 -12.05 -4.85 -1.73
C PRO A 79 -11.98 -6.10 -2.63
N THR A 80 -12.75 -6.15 -3.71
CA THR A 80 -12.75 -7.22 -4.73
C THR A 80 -11.51 -7.21 -5.60
N GLU A 81 -10.74 -6.11 -5.60
CA GLU A 81 -9.53 -5.99 -6.42
C GLU A 81 -8.40 -6.87 -5.84
N PRO A 82 -7.83 -7.82 -6.62
CA PRO A 82 -6.95 -8.89 -6.12
C PRO A 82 -5.70 -8.41 -5.37
N ARG A 83 -5.28 -7.16 -5.59
CA ARG A 83 -4.08 -6.56 -4.99
C ARG A 83 -4.38 -5.63 -3.82
N VAL A 84 -5.62 -5.20 -3.61
CA VAL A 84 -5.96 -4.24 -2.55
C VAL A 84 -5.57 -4.78 -1.18
N LEU A 85 -5.88 -6.04 -0.88
CA LEU A 85 -5.50 -6.65 0.41
C LEU A 85 -3.99 -6.65 0.65
N GLN A 86 -3.19 -6.90 -0.40
CA GLN A 86 -1.73 -6.91 -0.31
C GLN A 86 -1.18 -5.51 -0.05
N ILE A 87 -1.71 -4.51 -0.77
CA ILE A 87 -1.27 -3.12 -0.59
C ILE A 87 -1.76 -2.56 0.75
N ARG A 88 -2.95 -2.94 1.24
CA ARG A 88 -3.40 -2.59 2.60
C ARG A 88 -2.42 -3.10 3.66
N ALA A 89 -2.00 -4.37 3.57
CA ALA A 89 -1.01 -4.93 4.47
C ALA A 89 0.33 -4.17 4.40
N LEU A 90 0.76 -3.78 3.20
CA LEU A 90 1.98 -3.01 2.98
C LEU A 90 1.89 -1.60 3.59
N VAL A 91 0.78 -0.88 3.41
CA VAL A 91 0.54 0.45 4.00
C VAL A 91 0.53 0.37 5.53
N LEU A 92 -0.18 -0.59 6.10
CA LEU A 92 -0.25 -0.78 7.55
C LEU A 92 1.11 -1.18 8.15
N GLY A 93 1.86 -2.04 7.45
CA GLY A 93 3.22 -2.41 7.83
C GLY A 93 4.17 -1.22 7.80
N GLY A 94 4.14 -0.42 6.71
CA GLY A 94 4.93 0.79 6.59
C GLY A 94 4.59 1.83 7.66
N ALA A 95 3.31 2.01 7.99
CA ALA A 95 2.87 2.88 9.08
C ALA A 95 3.35 2.38 10.45
N LEU A 96 3.32 1.07 10.68
CA LEU A 96 3.79 0.46 11.93
C LEU A 96 5.29 0.63 12.11
N ASP A 97 6.06 0.47 11.03
CA ASP A 97 7.50 0.68 11.04
C ASP A 97 7.86 2.16 11.22
N TRP A 98 7.11 3.07 10.59
CA TRP A 98 7.29 4.52 10.76
C TRP A 98 7.05 5.00 12.20
N LEU A 99 6.08 4.40 12.92
CA LEU A 99 5.82 4.70 14.34
C LEU A 99 6.97 4.33 15.29
N LYS A 100 7.96 3.55 14.86
CA LYS A 100 9.13 3.23 15.71
C LYS A 100 9.97 4.48 15.98
N ASP A 101 10.06 5.34 14.99
CA ASP A 101 10.93 6.53 15.01
C ASP A 101 10.13 7.84 15.08
N ASN A 102 8.80 7.80 14.92
CA ASN A 102 7.95 8.98 14.80
C ASN A 102 6.68 8.88 15.65
N LYS A 103 6.04 10.04 15.89
CA LYS A 103 4.72 10.13 16.54
C LYS A 103 3.68 10.55 15.51
N ALA A 104 2.57 9.83 15.46
CA ALA A 104 1.45 10.18 14.60
C ALA A 104 0.71 11.41 15.14
N SER A 105 0.32 12.30 14.23
CA SER A 105 -0.56 13.43 14.51
C SER A 105 -2.06 13.10 14.33
N THR A 106 -2.36 11.98 13.68
CA THR A 106 -3.72 11.53 13.30
C THR A 106 -4.23 10.38 14.18
N ASN A 107 -5.56 10.24 14.27
CA ASN A 107 -6.20 9.22 15.10
C ASN A 107 -6.33 7.83 14.45
N HIS A 108 -6.40 7.71 13.11
CA HIS A 108 -6.60 6.42 12.43
C HIS A 108 -6.00 6.37 11.00
N ILE A 109 -5.77 5.15 10.51
CA ILE A 109 -5.38 4.85 9.12
C ILE A 109 -6.04 3.54 8.66
N LEU A 110 -6.65 3.53 7.47
CA LEU A 110 -7.33 2.34 6.93
C LEU A 110 -8.41 1.73 7.84
N GLY A 111 -9.02 2.56 8.69
CA GLY A 111 -10.02 2.16 9.69
C GLY A 111 -9.46 1.65 11.02
N PHE A 112 -8.12 1.63 11.20
CA PHE A 112 -7.47 1.21 12.45
C PHE A 112 -6.90 2.41 13.20
N PRO A 113 -6.93 2.43 14.54
CA PRO A 113 -6.29 3.48 15.32
C PRO A 113 -4.80 3.61 14.96
N PHE A 114 -4.31 4.85 14.79
CA PHE A 114 -2.91 5.12 14.44
C PHE A 114 -2.02 5.01 15.69
N THR A 115 -2.02 3.82 16.28
CA THR A 115 -1.23 3.44 17.44
C THR A 115 -0.50 2.14 17.12
N SER A 116 0.61 1.86 17.80
CA SER A 116 1.34 0.60 17.59
C SER A 116 0.42 -0.63 17.74
N HIS A 117 -0.50 -0.59 18.70
CA HIS A 117 -1.49 -1.65 18.92
C HIS A 117 -2.50 -1.74 17.76
N GLY A 118 -3.14 -0.63 17.38
CA GLY A 118 -4.15 -0.61 16.32
C GLY A 118 -3.59 -1.01 14.96
N LEU A 119 -2.38 -0.54 14.62
CA LEU A 119 -1.70 -0.92 13.39
C LEU A 119 -1.33 -2.40 13.38
N ARG A 120 -0.81 -2.94 14.49
CA ARG A 120 -0.53 -4.39 14.61
C ARG A 120 -1.77 -5.24 14.39
N LEU A 121 -2.91 -4.83 14.96
CA LEU A 121 -4.20 -5.50 14.73
C LEU A 121 -4.61 -5.44 13.25
N GLY A 122 -4.42 -4.29 12.60
CA GLY A 122 -4.70 -4.13 11.17
C GLY A 122 -3.80 -4.98 10.27
N VAL A 123 -2.50 -5.06 10.57
CA VAL A 123 -1.55 -5.92 9.84
C VAL A 123 -1.93 -7.38 10.04
N GLU A 124 -2.23 -7.80 11.28
CA GLU A 124 -2.70 -9.16 11.58
C GLU A 124 -3.95 -9.51 10.76
N ALA A 125 -4.98 -8.67 10.81
CA ALA A 125 -6.23 -8.89 10.09
C ALA A 125 -6.00 -8.99 8.57
N SER A 126 -5.13 -8.14 8.01
CA SER A 126 -4.79 -8.15 6.59
C SER A 126 -4.05 -9.43 6.20
N LEU A 127 -3.05 -9.85 6.99
CA LEU A 127 -2.29 -11.09 6.75
C LEU A 127 -3.19 -12.34 6.86
N ARG A 128 -4.08 -12.40 7.85
CA ARG A 128 -5.08 -13.47 7.97
C ARG A 128 -6.04 -13.49 6.79
N SER A 129 -6.42 -12.32 6.26
CA SER A 129 -7.25 -12.24 5.05
C SER A 129 -6.52 -12.75 3.82
N LEU A 130 -5.24 -12.39 3.65
CA LEU A 130 -4.40 -12.91 2.57
C LEU A 130 -4.21 -14.42 2.69
N ALA A 131 -4.04 -14.95 3.90
CA ALA A 131 -3.86 -16.38 4.13
C ALA A 131 -5.09 -17.20 3.68
N ARG A 132 -6.31 -16.65 3.80
CA ARG A 132 -7.55 -17.31 3.37
C ARG A 132 -7.66 -17.47 1.86
N VAL A 133 -7.04 -16.58 1.09
CA VAL A 133 -7.09 -16.58 -0.39
C VAL A 133 -5.77 -17.02 -1.02
N ALA A 134 -4.82 -17.51 -0.22
CA ALA A 134 -3.51 -17.89 -0.71
C ALA A 134 -3.58 -19.14 -1.61
N PRO A 135 -2.94 -19.14 -2.79
CA PRO A 135 -3.07 -20.21 -3.79
C PRO A 135 -2.36 -21.51 -3.37
N THR A 136 -1.43 -21.44 -2.42
CA THR A 136 -0.67 -22.60 -1.96
C THR A 136 -0.66 -22.70 -0.44
N GLN A 137 -0.62 -23.93 0.08
CA GLN A 137 -0.56 -24.16 1.52
C GLN A 137 0.70 -23.56 2.14
N ARG A 138 1.85 -23.64 1.46
CA ARG A 138 3.10 -23.03 1.90
C ARG A 138 2.94 -21.52 2.10
N HIS A 139 2.34 -20.82 1.14
CA HIS A 139 2.12 -19.38 1.23
C HIS A 139 1.12 -19.05 2.36
N ARG A 140 0.05 -19.83 2.51
CA ARG A 140 -0.90 -19.71 3.62
C ARG A 140 -0.20 -19.80 4.98
N TYR A 141 0.66 -20.81 5.18
CA TYR A 141 1.40 -20.95 6.44
C TYR A 141 2.33 -19.77 6.71
N THR A 142 3.08 -19.31 5.71
CA THR A 142 3.94 -18.13 5.85
C THR A 142 3.15 -16.89 6.30
N LEU A 143 1.98 -16.65 5.72
CA LEU A 143 1.12 -15.51 6.09
C LEU A 143 0.56 -15.65 7.50
N VAL A 144 0.16 -16.86 7.91
CA VAL A 144 -0.31 -17.13 9.28
C VAL A 144 0.82 -16.91 10.30
N ASP A 145 2.04 -17.37 10.00
CA ASP A 145 3.19 -17.17 10.88
C ASP A 145 3.55 -15.69 11.02
N MET A 146 3.50 -14.93 9.92
CA MET A 146 3.66 -13.47 9.96
C MET A 146 2.57 -12.81 10.80
N ALA A 147 1.31 -13.24 10.65
CA ALA A 147 0.18 -12.72 11.43
C ALA A 147 0.38 -12.99 12.94
N ASN A 148 0.86 -14.18 13.30
CA ASN A 148 1.13 -14.52 14.68
C ASN A 148 2.30 -13.70 15.27
N LYS A 149 3.34 -13.40 14.48
CA LYS A 149 4.49 -12.57 14.92
C LYS A 149 4.12 -11.11 15.17
N VAL A 150 3.19 -10.55 14.40
CA VAL A 150 2.77 -9.15 14.54
C VAL A 150 1.67 -8.95 15.57
N ARG A 151 1.01 -10.04 16.00
CA ARG A 151 -0.10 -10.03 16.95
C ARG A 151 0.26 -9.18 18.18
N PRO A 152 -0.55 -8.17 18.52
CA PRO A 152 -0.29 -7.38 19.72
C PRO A 152 -0.45 -8.27 20.95
N THR A 153 0.51 -8.21 21.89
CA THR A 153 0.39 -8.85 23.19
C THR A 153 -0.74 -8.17 23.96
N SER A 154 -1.82 -8.92 24.20
CA SER A 154 -2.87 -8.53 25.13
C SER A 154 -2.34 -8.71 26.54
N THR A 155 -1.88 -7.64 27.18
CA THR A 155 -1.76 -7.63 28.65
C THR A 155 -3.19 -7.49 29.19
N PHE A 156 -3.76 -8.61 29.61
CA PHE A 156 -4.92 -8.62 30.50
C PHE A 156 -4.53 -8.16 31.90
#